data_AF-A0A2P7RXF7-F1
#
_entry.id   AF-A0A2P7RXF7-F1
#
_cell.length_a   1.000
_cell.length_b   1.000
_cell.length_c   1.000
_cell.angle_alpha   90.00
_cell.angle_beta   90.00
_cell.angle_gamma   90.00
#
_symmetry.space_group_name_H-M   'P 1'
#
loop_
_entity.id
_entity.type
_entity.pdbx_description
1 polymer ?
#
loop_
_entity_poly.entity_id
_entity_poly.type
_entity_poly.pdbx_seq_one_letter_code
_entity_poly.pdbx_strand_id
1 'polypeptide(L)'
;MQRCPAIFGSTLGMLLFAALDASEAAQCSKVSYQASKSQLSRYLSGQGYSKPQIQFLMRNAHGQVRVLQSGRLNAQAKECGIDSARAHVLGCTRSMMPGLLKGSNDLDAQKNHVLWGRSKFTVRELLFIGGFYNCLGAAKEAMFR
;
A
#
# COMPACT_ATOMS: atom_id res chain seq x y z
N MET A 1 -35.15 0.44 -5.48
CA MET A 1 -36.51 0.88 -5.09
C MET A 1 -36.74 0.47 -3.64
N GLN A 2 -37.53 1.26 -2.89
CA GLN A 2 -37.85 1.18 -1.44
C GLN A 2 -36.80 1.86 -0.54
N ARG A 3 -36.89 3.16 -0.20
CA ARG A 3 -37.89 3.98 0.56
C ARG A 3 -38.00 3.66 2.06
N CYS A 4 -37.42 4.58 2.86
CA CYS A 4 -37.89 5.26 4.08
C CYS A 4 -38.50 4.45 5.26
N PRO A 5 -38.17 4.83 6.52
CA PRO A 5 -38.78 6.03 7.10
C PRO A 5 -37.80 7.04 7.70
N ALA A 6 -38.18 8.30 7.54
CA ALA A 6 -37.70 9.44 8.32
C ALA A 6 -38.40 9.44 9.70
N ILE A 7 -37.64 9.68 10.77
CA ILE A 7 -38.18 10.12 12.05
C ILE A 7 -37.64 11.54 12.30
N PHE A 8 -38.58 12.48 12.36
CA PHE A 8 -38.41 13.87 12.77
C PHE A 8 -38.13 13.94 14.28
N GLY A 9 -37.20 14.81 14.70
CA GLY A 9 -36.99 15.15 16.10
C GLY A 9 -35.71 15.94 16.33
N SER A 10 -35.80 17.27 16.25
CA SER A 10 -34.69 18.20 16.44
C SER A 10 -34.31 18.40 17.92
N THR A 11 -32.99 18.36 18.17
CA THR A 11 -32.19 19.10 19.16
C THR A 11 -32.52 18.96 20.65
N LEU A 12 -31.69 18.22 21.40
CA LEU A 12 -30.61 18.76 22.25
C LEU A 12 -29.86 17.62 22.97
N GLY A 13 -28.52 17.60 22.88
CA GLY A 13 -27.66 17.04 23.92
C GLY A 13 -27.41 15.53 23.93
N MET A 14 -26.50 15.05 23.08
CA MET A 14 -25.39 14.21 23.54
C MET A 14 -24.30 14.19 22.45
N LEU A 15 -23.17 14.85 22.73
CA LEU A 15 -21.93 14.70 21.97
C LEU A 15 -21.43 13.27 22.17
N LEU A 16 -21.92 12.33 21.36
CA LEU A 16 -21.21 11.07 21.15
C LEU A 16 -20.09 11.35 20.17
N PHE A 17 -18.87 11.41 20.70
CA PHE A 17 -17.63 11.26 19.94
C PHE A 17 -17.69 9.95 19.15
N ALA A 18 -18.17 10.01 17.91
CA ALA A 18 -17.76 9.05 16.90
C ALA A 18 -16.33 9.44 16.53
N ALA A 19 -15.37 8.96 17.31
CA ALA A 19 -14.00 8.80 16.86
C ALA A 19 -14.06 7.89 15.64
N LEU A 20 -14.22 8.48 14.45
CA LEU A 20 -13.95 7.81 13.20
C LEU A 20 -12.45 7.49 13.24
N ASP A 21 -12.18 6.20 13.48
CA ASP A 21 -10.87 5.58 13.56
C ASP A 21 -9.83 6.23 12.64
N ALA A 22 -9.06 7.16 13.20
CA ALA A 22 -7.85 7.69 12.59
C ALA A 22 -6.69 6.67 12.67
N SER A 23 -6.97 5.39 12.41
CA SER A 23 -6.02 4.30 12.69
C SER A 23 -6.27 3.01 11.89
N GLU A 24 -6.71 3.10 10.64
CA GLU A 24 -6.62 1.94 9.74
C GLU A 24 -5.15 1.56 9.45
N ALA A 25 -4.24 2.53 9.51
CA ALA A 25 -2.78 2.31 9.44
C ALA A 25 -2.17 1.78 10.74
N ALA A 26 -2.97 1.61 11.79
CA ALA A 26 -2.50 1.18 13.09
C ALA A 26 -3.13 -0.17 13.54
N GLN A 27 -3.97 -0.75 12.68
CA GLN A 27 -4.43 -2.12 12.78
C GLN A 27 -3.37 -3.06 12.17
N CYS A 28 -2.99 -4.08 12.92
CA CYS A 28 -2.03 -5.07 12.46
C CYS A 28 -2.47 -5.69 11.13
N SER A 29 -1.52 -5.87 10.20
CA SER A 29 -1.76 -6.59 8.96
C SER A 29 -2.35 -7.96 9.25
N LYS A 30 -3.51 -8.25 8.63
CA LYS A 30 -4.21 -9.54 8.74
C LYS A 30 -3.48 -10.69 8.03
N VAL A 31 -2.40 -10.37 7.29
CA VAL A 31 -1.62 -11.31 6.49
C VAL A 31 -0.13 -11.16 6.78
N SER A 32 0.59 -12.27 6.71
CA SER A 32 2.04 -12.27 6.89
C SER A 32 2.76 -11.53 5.76
N TYR A 33 3.98 -11.08 6.03
CA TYR A 33 4.81 -10.44 5.03
C TYR A 33 5.04 -11.31 3.77
N GLN A 34 5.26 -12.62 3.95
CA GLN A 34 5.43 -13.55 2.83
C GLN A 34 4.14 -13.76 2.04
N ALA A 35 2.98 -13.77 2.71
CA ALA A 35 1.69 -13.82 2.05
C ALA A 35 1.46 -12.54 1.21
N SER A 36 1.73 -11.35 1.76
CA SER A 36 1.63 -10.10 0.99
C SER A 36 2.57 -10.07 -0.21
N LYS A 37 3.81 -10.56 -0.08
CA LYS A 37 4.74 -10.69 -1.22
C LYS A 37 4.16 -11.59 -2.32
N SER A 38 3.63 -12.74 -1.93
CA SER A 38 3.05 -13.71 -2.86
C SER A 38 1.82 -13.15 -3.56
N GLN A 39 0.94 -12.47 -2.81
CA GLN A 39 -0.25 -11.82 -3.36
C GLN A 39 0.11 -10.71 -4.35
N LEU A 40 1.06 -9.85 -4.01
CA LEU A 40 1.52 -8.78 -4.90
C LEU A 40 2.16 -9.37 -6.16
N SER A 41 3.03 -10.36 -6.03
CA SER A 41 3.66 -11.03 -7.19
C SER A 41 2.63 -11.67 -8.12
N ARG A 42 1.62 -12.36 -7.58
CA ARG A 42 0.54 -12.97 -8.37
C ARG A 42 -0.30 -11.90 -9.07
N TYR A 43 -0.60 -10.82 -8.36
CA TYR A 43 -1.32 -9.69 -8.93
C TYR A 43 -0.56 -9.09 -10.12
N LEU A 44 0.74 -8.78 -9.97
CA LEU A 44 1.55 -8.22 -11.06
C LEU A 44 1.57 -9.15 -12.28
N SER A 45 1.72 -10.47 -12.06
CA SER A 45 1.64 -11.45 -13.14
C SER A 45 0.29 -11.40 -13.86
N GLY A 46 -0.82 -11.31 -13.11
CA GLY A 46 -2.16 -11.19 -13.67
C GLY A 46 -2.42 -9.86 -14.40
N GLN A 47 -1.61 -8.83 -14.14
CA GLN A 47 -1.68 -7.54 -14.85
C GLN A 47 -0.77 -7.46 -16.07
N GLY A 48 -0.10 -8.56 -16.46
CA GLY A 48 0.75 -8.60 -17.66
C GLY A 48 2.19 -8.12 -17.45
N TYR A 49 2.66 -8.04 -16.21
CA TYR A 49 4.10 -7.85 -15.97
C TYR A 49 4.85 -9.14 -16.32
N SER A 50 5.94 -9.00 -17.08
CA SER A 50 6.82 -10.12 -17.38
C SER A 50 7.58 -10.61 -16.14
N LYS A 51 8.03 -11.86 -16.16
CA LYS A 51 8.81 -12.45 -15.06
C LYS A 51 10.04 -11.60 -14.67
N PRO A 52 10.86 -11.09 -15.60
CA PRO A 52 11.99 -10.22 -15.25
C PRO A 52 11.57 -8.92 -14.57
N GLN A 53 10.48 -8.29 -15.02
CA GLN A 53 9.94 -7.08 -14.39
C GLN A 53 9.52 -7.37 -12.95
N ILE A 54 8.74 -8.43 -12.72
CA ILE A 54 8.29 -8.81 -11.38
C ILE A 54 9.50 -9.09 -10.46
N GLN A 55 10.48 -9.86 -10.93
CA GLN A 55 11.68 -10.16 -10.14
C GLN A 55 12.46 -8.90 -9.77
N PHE A 56 12.63 -7.98 -10.72
CA PHE A 56 13.31 -6.71 -10.49
C PHE A 56 12.54 -5.85 -9.47
N LEU A 57 11.24 -5.65 -9.68
CA LEU A 57 10.40 -4.82 -8.81
C LEU A 57 10.33 -5.37 -7.39
N MET A 58 10.06 -6.68 -7.25
CA MET A 58 9.92 -7.32 -5.95
C MET A 58 11.24 -7.38 -5.18
N ARG A 59 12.38 -7.59 -5.85
CA ARG A 59 13.70 -7.57 -5.21
C ARG A 59 14.00 -6.20 -4.60
N ASN A 60 13.78 -5.14 -5.38
CA ASN A 60 14.06 -3.78 -4.92
C ASN A 60 13.07 -3.32 -3.84
N ALA A 61 11.76 -3.56 -4.02
CA ALA A 61 10.75 -3.29 -2.99
C ALA A 61 11.08 -4.02 -1.67
N HIS A 62 11.52 -5.28 -1.76
CA HIS A 62 11.98 -6.04 -0.59
C HIS A 62 13.19 -5.39 0.09
N GLY A 63 14.18 -4.95 -0.69
CA GLY A 63 15.34 -4.21 -0.17
C GLY A 63 14.92 -2.97 0.61
N GLN A 64 13.99 -2.17 0.06
CA GLN A 64 13.51 -0.95 0.70
C GLN A 64 12.76 -1.21 2.01
N VAL A 65 11.85 -2.19 2.06
CA VAL A 65 11.11 -2.49 3.31
C VAL A 65 11.96 -3.21 4.37
N ARG A 66 13.07 -3.85 3.99
CA ARG A 66 14.02 -4.43 4.95
C ARG A 66 14.77 -3.38 5.77
N VAL A 67 14.91 -2.16 5.23
CA VAL A 67 15.51 -1.02 5.96
C VAL A 67 14.64 -0.58 7.13
N LEU A 68 13.33 -0.90 7.13
CA LEU A 68 12.46 -0.65 8.27
C LEU A 68 12.90 -1.51 9.47
N GLN A 69 13.12 -0.85 10.61
CA GLN A 69 13.63 -1.45 11.84
C GLN A 69 12.55 -1.49 12.92
N SER A 70 12.45 -2.60 13.65
CA SER A 70 11.51 -2.77 14.76
C SER A 70 11.72 -1.75 15.88
N GLY A 71 12.96 -1.35 16.15
CA GLY A 71 13.29 -0.35 17.17
C GLY A 71 12.73 1.04 16.91
N ARG A 72 12.37 1.34 15.65
CA ARG A 72 11.81 2.63 15.21
C ARG A 72 10.27 2.63 15.16
N LEU A 73 9.62 1.52 15.49
CA LEU A 73 8.16 1.45 15.52
C LEU A 73 7.60 2.31 16.65
N ASN A 74 6.44 2.92 16.41
CA ASN A 74 5.67 3.56 17.48
C ASN A 74 5.03 2.51 18.41
N ALA A 75 4.45 2.94 19.54
CA ALA A 75 3.92 2.03 20.55
C ALA A 75 2.89 1.04 19.98
N GLN A 76 1.97 1.52 19.16
CA GLN A 76 0.92 0.70 18.55
C GLN A 76 1.48 -0.29 17.52
N ALA A 77 2.37 0.16 16.64
CA ALA A 77 2.96 -0.70 15.62
C ALA A 77 3.92 -1.75 16.22
N LYS A 78 4.49 -1.50 17.42
CA LYS A 78 5.29 -2.50 18.15
C LYS A 78 4.46 -3.72 18.53
N GLU A 79 3.20 -3.56 18.90
CA GLU A 79 2.30 -4.69 19.22
C GLU A 79 2.09 -5.61 18.02
N CYS A 80 2.10 -5.04 16.82
CA CYS A 80 1.95 -5.77 15.57
C CYS A 80 3.26 -6.37 15.03
N GLY A 81 4.41 -5.85 15.46
CA GLY A 81 5.73 -6.23 14.98
C GLY A 81 6.08 -5.71 13.58
N ILE A 82 7.38 -5.77 13.25
CA ILE A 82 7.94 -5.17 12.03
C ILE A 82 7.42 -5.81 10.74
N ASP A 83 7.14 -7.11 10.76
CA ASP A 83 6.66 -7.81 9.57
C ASP A 83 5.23 -7.42 9.21
N SER A 84 4.43 -7.00 10.18
CA SER A 84 3.11 -6.41 9.95
C SER A 84 3.23 -5.08 9.21
N ALA A 85 4.14 -4.19 9.63
CA ALA A 85 4.41 -2.93 8.94
C ALA A 85 4.91 -3.16 7.50
N ARG A 86 5.81 -4.12 7.30
CA ARG A 86 6.29 -4.50 5.96
C ARG A 86 5.17 -5.09 5.09
N ALA A 87 4.30 -5.90 5.68
CA ALA A 87 3.14 -6.47 4.99
C ALA A 87 2.15 -5.37 4.57
N HIS A 88 1.97 -4.35 5.40
CA HIS A 88 1.12 -3.19 5.12
C HIS A 88 1.59 -2.41 3.89
N VAL A 89 2.89 -2.13 3.78
CA VAL A 89 3.46 -1.45 2.58
C VAL A 89 3.13 -2.23 1.31
N LEU A 90 3.32 -3.55 1.30
CA LEU A 90 3.04 -4.37 0.11
C LEU A 90 1.54 -4.52 -0.16
N GLY A 91 0.73 -4.60 0.90
CA GLY A 91 -0.72 -4.64 0.81
C GLY A 91 -1.30 -3.37 0.20
N CYS A 92 -0.87 -2.21 0.70
CA CYS A 92 -1.19 -0.89 0.15
C CYS A 92 -0.73 -0.76 -1.31
N THR A 93 0.49 -1.21 -1.62
CA THR A 93 1.00 -1.14 -3.01
C THR A 93 0.06 -1.90 -3.94
N ARG A 94 -0.36 -3.11 -3.56
CA ARG A 94 -1.31 -3.93 -4.31
C ARG A 94 -2.67 -3.25 -4.47
N SER A 95 -3.20 -2.60 -3.44
CA SER A 95 -4.51 -1.95 -3.48
C SER A 95 -4.52 -0.69 -4.35
N MET A 96 -3.39 0.03 -4.46
CA MET A 96 -3.26 1.19 -5.33
C MET A 96 -3.20 0.82 -6.82
N MET A 97 -2.61 -0.32 -7.17
CA MET A 97 -2.31 -0.66 -8.56
C MET A 97 -3.49 -0.59 -9.53
N PRO A 98 -4.71 -1.09 -9.22
CA PRO A 98 -5.83 -1.04 -10.16
C PRO A 98 -6.17 0.38 -10.63
N GLY A 99 -6.16 1.35 -9.71
CA GLY A 99 -6.41 2.76 -10.03
C GLY A 99 -5.29 3.36 -10.88
N LEU A 100 -4.03 3.08 -10.51
CA LEU A 100 -2.86 3.57 -11.24
C LEU A 100 -2.79 3.03 -12.67
N LEU A 101 -3.07 1.73 -12.85
CA LEU A 101 -3.03 1.09 -14.17
C LEU A 101 -4.18 1.58 -15.05
N LYS A 102 -5.40 1.73 -14.51
CA LYS A 102 -6.56 2.24 -15.25
C LYS A 102 -6.39 3.70 -15.70
N GLY A 103 -5.62 4.49 -14.95
CA GLY A 103 -5.34 5.89 -15.27
C GLY A 103 -4.32 6.13 -16.38
N SER A 104 -3.79 5.07 -17.01
CA SER A 104 -2.75 5.18 -18.03
C SER A 104 -3.16 4.56 -19.36
N ASN A 105 -2.80 5.22 -20.47
CA ASN A 105 -3.20 4.84 -21.82
C ASN A 105 -2.21 3.90 -22.52
N ASP A 106 -0.93 3.91 -22.11
CA ASP A 106 0.11 3.04 -22.67
C ASP A 106 1.03 2.56 -21.56
N LEU A 107 0.75 1.35 -21.08
CA LEU A 107 1.45 0.74 -19.95
C LEU A 107 2.85 0.23 -20.31
N ASP A 108 3.11 -0.01 -21.61
CA ASP A 108 4.34 -0.63 -22.09
C ASP A 108 5.28 0.35 -22.80
N ALA A 109 4.82 1.60 -23.01
CA ALA A 109 5.69 2.72 -23.36
C ALA A 109 6.91 2.78 -22.45
N GLN A 110 8.08 2.87 -23.08
CA GLN A 110 9.35 3.06 -22.39
C GLN A 110 9.55 4.53 -22.02
N LYS A 111 10.02 4.76 -20.80
CA LYS A 111 10.38 6.07 -20.26
C LYS A 111 11.77 5.99 -19.64
N ASN A 112 12.50 7.10 -19.74
CA ASN A 112 13.82 7.22 -19.15
C ASN A 112 13.71 7.81 -17.75
N HIS A 113 14.03 7.01 -16.74
CA HIS A 113 14.12 7.42 -15.33
C HIS A 113 15.22 6.63 -14.66
N VAL A 114 16.08 7.28 -13.88
CA VAL A 114 17.14 6.61 -13.14
C VAL A 114 16.61 6.21 -11.76
N LEU A 115 16.26 4.94 -11.62
CA LEU A 115 15.70 4.36 -10.39
C LEU A 115 16.29 2.97 -10.18
N TRP A 116 16.61 2.61 -8.94
CA TRP A 116 17.04 1.24 -8.56
C TRP A 116 18.14 0.66 -9.47
N GLY A 117 19.10 1.50 -9.89
CA GLY A 117 20.24 1.09 -10.73
C GLY A 117 19.93 0.85 -12.21
N ARG A 118 18.71 1.18 -12.68
CA ARG A 118 18.32 1.10 -14.10
C ARG A 118 17.86 2.49 -14.58
N SER A 119 17.93 2.72 -15.90
CA SER A 119 17.57 4.01 -16.53
C SER A 119 16.34 3.96 -17.44
N LYS A 120 15.85 2.76 -17.79
CA LYS A 120 14.69 2.55 -18.68
C LYS A 120 13.62 1.72 -17.97
N PHE A 121 12.37 2.17 -18.09
CA PHE A 121 11.22 1.56 -17.43
C PHE A 121 10.01 1.61 -18.35
N THR A 122 9.16 0.58 -18.31
CA THR A 122 7.80 0.73 -18.81
C THR A 122 6.98 1.62 -17.88
N VAL A 123 5.92 2.24 -18.41
CA VAL A 123 5.00 3.04 -17.59
C VAL A 123 4.42 2.20 -16.44
N ARG A 124 4.05 0.94 -16.66
CA ARG A 124 3.58 0.05 -15.58
C ARG A 124 4.61 -0.10 -14.45
N GLU A 125 5.89 -0.26 -14.77
CA GLU A 125 6.95 -0.36 -13.75
C GLU A 125 7.09 0.93 -12.96
N LEU A 126 6.97 2.09 -13.60
CA LEU A 126 6.99 3.38 -12.92
C LEU A 126 5.78 3.57 -12.01
N LEU A 127 4.59 3.16 -12.45
CA LEU A 127 3.38 3.19 -11.63
C LEU A 127 3.53 2.32 -10.38
N PHE A 128 4.11 1.13 -10.52
CA PHE A 128 4.45 0.28 -9.37
C PHE A 128 5.41 1.00 -8.42
N ILE A 129 6.49 1.57 -8.93
CA ILE A 129 7.52 2.23 -8.10
C ILE A 129 6.91 3.43 -7.35
N GLY A 130 6.12 4.26 -8.04
CA GLY A 130 5.43 5.39 -7.45
C GLY A 130 4.44 4.97 -6.35
N GLY A 131 3.58 3.99 -6.65
CA GLY A 131 2.63 3.43 -5.68
C GLY A 131 3.33 2.82 -4.47
N PHE A 132 4.44 2.09 -4.69
CA PHE A 132 5.25 1.53 -3.63
C PHE A 132 5.82 2.62 -2.70
N TYR A 133 6.43 3.68 -3.26
CA TYR A 133 7.00 4.75 -2.44
C TYR A 133 5.94 5.58 -1.71
N ASN A 134 4.75 5.76 -2.31
CA ASN A 134 3.62 6.37 -1.62
C ASN A 134 3.22 5.56 -0.38
N CYS A 135 3.00 4.25 -0.55
CA CYS A 135 2.68 3.34 0.55
C CYS A 135 3.79 3.22 1.60
N LEU A 136 5.05 3.26 1.18
CA LEU A 136 6.19 3.26 2.10
C LEU A 136 6.25 4.55 2.92
N GLY A 137 5.99 5.71 2.30
CA GLY A 137 5.90 6.99 2.97
C GLY A 137 4.77 7.01 4.00
N ALA A 138 3.57 6.62 3.59
CA ALA A 138 2.40 6.52 4.47
C ALA A 138 2.64 5.57 5.65
N ALA A 139 3.26 4.41 5.42
CA ALA A 139 3.61 3.48 6.50
C ALA A 139 4.64 4.09 7.47
N LYS A 140 5.65 4.81 6.96
CA LYS A 140 6.64 5.50 7.80
C LYS A 140 5.98 6.54 8.71
N GLU A 141 5.11 7.37 8.14
CA GLU A 141 4.38 8.39 8.89
C GLU A 141 3.46 7.79 9.96
N ALA A 142 2.73 6.72 9.62
CA ALA A 142 1.74 6.15 10.51
C ALA A 142 2.33 5.20 11.57
N MET A 143 3.40 4.47 11.27
CA MET A 143 3.87 3.34 12.10
C MET A 143 5.24 3.57 12.75
N PHE A 144 5.99 4.58 12.33
CA PHE A 144 7.38 4.80 12.78
C PHE A 144 7.56 6.16 13.44
N ARG A 145 8.56 6.27 14.31
CA ARG A 145 9.00 7.50 14.98
C ARG A 145 10.51 7.65 14.81
#